data_AF-A0A1J4Z1B5-F1
#
_entry.id   AF-A0A1J4Z1B5-F1
#
_cell.length_a   1.000
_cell.length_b   1.000
_cell.length_c   1.000
_cell.angle_alpha   90.00
_cell.angle_beta   90.00
_cell.angle_gamma   90.00
#
_symmetry.space_group_name_H-M   'P 1'
#
loop_
_entity.id
_entity.type
_entity.pdbx_description
1 polymer ?
#
loop_
_entity_poly.entity_id
_entity_poly.type
_entity_poly.pdbx_seq_one_letter_code
_entity_poly.pdbx_strand_id
1 'polypeptide(L)'
;MADFAISVVTVDEIAYGLSWRPNARIEAWFDGFLRRHPIFPVTEAIARRAGELRGAFAARGIKRSQADMMIAATAQIHALTLATRNEDDFRGCGIPVLNPFSP
;
A
#
# COMPACT_ATOMS: atom_id res chain seq x y z
N MET A 1 -8.47 -0.67 19.66
CA MET A 1 -7.67 0.01 18.62
C MET A 1 -7.33 -1.04 17.58
N ALA A 2 -7.46 -0.75 16.28
CA ALA A 2 -7.07 -1.70 15.25
C ALA A 2 -5.56 -1.52 15.00
N ASP A 3 -4.77 -2.57 15.25
CA ASP A 3 -3.31 -2.52 15.09
C ASP A 3 -2.85 -2.49 13.63
N PHE A 4 -3.74 -2.83 12.70
CA PHE A 4 -3.49 -2.85 11.26
C PHE A 4 -4.67 -2.31 10.45
N ALA A 5 -4.35 -1.77 9.28
CA ALA A 5 -5.28 -1.35 8.25
C ALA A 5 -4.67 -1.64 6.86
N ILE A 6 -5.48 -1.59 5.81
CA ILE A 6 -5.06 -1.93 4.45
C ILE A 6 -5.54 -0.90 3.43
N SER A 7 -4.70 -0.58 2.45
CA SER A 7 -5.11 0.19 1.27
C SER A 7 -5.95 -0.68 0.35
N VAL A 8 -7.02 -0.15 -0.23
CA VAL A 8 -7.79 -0.87 -1.28
C VAL A 8 -6.92 -1.25 -2.49
N VAL A 9 -5.80 -0.56 -2.72
CA VAL A 9 -4.82 -0.93 -3.76
C VAL A 9 -4.21 -2.31 -3.50
N THR A 10 -3.92 -2.64 -2.24
CA THR A 10 -3.42 -3.98 -1.89
C THR A 10 -4.52 -5.04 -2.01
N VAL A 11 -5.79 -4.65 -1.86
CA VAL A 11 -6.92 -5.54 -2.15
C VAL A 11 -6.97 -5.89 -3.64
N ASP A 12 -6.81 -4.89 -4.52
CA ASP A 12 -6.70 -5.09 -5.97
C ASP A 12 -5.53 -6.02 -6.32
N GLU A 13 -4.33 -5.78 -5.78
CA GLU A 13 -3.14 -6.60 -6.06
C GLU A 13 -3.34 -8.08 -5.69
N ILE A 14 -3.93 -8.35 -4.52
CA ILE A 14 -4.17 -9.71 -4.05
C ILE A 14 -5.30 -10.38 -4.85
N ALA A 15 -6.39 -9.66 -5.13
CA ALA A 15 -7.49 -10.17 -5.95
C ALA A 15 -7.01 -10.48 -7.38
N TYR A 16 -6.19 -9.62 -7.98
CA TYR A 16 -5.53 -9.87 -9.25
C TYR A 16 -4.72 -11.17 -9.17
N GLY A 17 -3.82 -11.31 -8.20
CA GLY A 17 -3.00 -12.51 -8.03
C GLY A 17 -3.84 -13.80 -7.94
N LEU A 18 -4.91 -13.78 -7.13
CA LEU A 18 -5.79 -14.94 -6.93
C LEU A 18 -6.63 -15.26 -8.17
N SER A 19 -6.98 -14.27 -9.00
CA SER A 19 -7.82 -14.50 -10.19
C SER A 19 -7.18 -15.43 -11.24
N TRP A 20 -5.85 -15.35 -11.43
CA TRP A 20 -5.12 -16.17 -12.39
C TRP A 20 -4.22 -17.23 -11.74
N ARG A 21 -3.96 -17.13 -10.43
CA ARG A 21 -3.37 -18.20 -9.61
C ARG A 21 -4.21 -18.45 -8.35
N PRO A 22 -5.34 -19.16 -8.48
CA PRO A 22 -6.22 -19.43 -7.36
C PRO A 22 -5.52 -20.14 -6.21
N ASN A 23 -5.79 -19.70 -4.99
CA ASN A 23 -5.32 -20.33 -3.77
C ASN A 23 -6.32 -20.11 -2.63
N ALA A 24 -7.18 -21.10 -2.40
CA ALA A 24 -8.26 -21.04 -1.42
C ALA A 24 -7.77 -20.74 0.01
N ARG A 25 -6.55 -21.17 0.37
CA ARG A 25 -5.99 -20.89 1.70
C ARG A 25 -5.64 -19.42 1.86
N ILE A 26 -5.03 -18.81 0.84
CA ILE A 26 -4.66 -17.39 0.86
C ILE A 26 -5.93 -16.53 0.79
N GLU A 27 -6.87 -16.89 -0.07
CA GLU A 27 -8.16 -16.19 -0.21
C GLU A 27 -8.93 -16.17 1.12
N ALA A 28 -9.14 -17.33 1.76
CA ALA A 28 -9.84 -17.40 3.04
C ALA A 28 -9.12 -16.63 4.16
N TRP A 29 -7.78 -16.68 4.18
CA TRP A 29 -6.99 -15.89 5.14
C TRP A 29 -7.15 -14.38 4.90
N PHE A 30 -7.08 -13.95 3.64
CA PHE A 30 -7.15 -12.54 3.27
C PHE A 30 -8.55 -11.97 3.53
N ASP A 31 -9.61 -12.70 3.17
CA ASP A 31 -10.98 -12.33 3.51
C ASP A 31 -11.19 -12.20 5.03
N GLY A 32 -10.59 -13.10 5.80
CA GLY A 32 -10.56 -13.02 7.26
C GLY A 32 -9.79 -11.82 7.79
N PHE A 33 -8.75 -11.37 7.09
CA PHE A 33 -8.02 -10.15 7.39
C PHE A 33 -8.88 -8.91 7.08
N LEU A 34 -9.49 -8.83 5.89
CA LEU A 34 -10.34 -7.72 5.47
C LEU A 34 -11.54 -7.49 6.39
N ARG A 35 -12.14 -8.56 6.93
CA ARG A 35 -13.25 -8.44 7.90
C ARG A 35 -12.84 -7.84 9.25
N ARG A 36 -11.55 -7.93 9.62
CA ARG A 36 -11.04 -7.53 10.94
C ARG A 36 -10.36 -6.16 10.96
N HIS A 37 -10.01 -5.63 9.80
CA HIS A 37 -9.18 -4.44 9.67
C HIS A 37 -9.84 -3.39 8.78
N PRO A 38 -9.67 -2.08 9.09
CA PRO A 38 -10.14 -1.01 8.21
C PRO A 38 -9.51 -1.12 6.82
N ILE A 39 -10.33 -0.92 5.79
CA ILE A 39 -9.91 -0.81 4.40
C ILE A 39 -10.01 0.66 4.01
N PHE A 40 -8.90 1.29 3.65
CA PHE A 40 -8.88 2.68 3.22
C PHE A 40 -9.10 2.79 1.71
N PRO A 41 -10.17 3.49 1.26
CA PRO A 41 -10.41 3.73 -0.16
C PRO A 41 -9.40 4.74 -0.71
N VAL A 42 -9.20 4.74 -2.03
CA VAL A 42 -8.50 5.85 -2.69
C VAL A 42 -9.47 7.02 -2.83
N THR A 43 -9.28 8.05 -2.02
CA THR A 43 -10.00 9.33 -2.12
C THR A 43 -9.32 10.27 -3.12
N GLU A 44 -9.98 11.38 -3.47
CA GLU A 44 -9.34 12.43 -4.28
C GLU A 44 -8.03 12.93 -3.64
N ALA A 45 -8.02 13.14 -2.31
CA ALA A 45 -6.83 13.59 -1.59
C ALA A 45 -5.67 12.59 -1.72
N ILE A 46 -5.95 11.28 -1.58
CA ILE A 46 -4.96 10.21 -1.77
C ILE A 46 -4.47 10.19 -3.22
N ALA A 47 -5.37 10.26 -4.20
CA ALA A 47 -5.02 10.25 -5.62
C ALA A 47 -4.14 11.44 -6.02
N ARG A 48 -4.50 12.65 -5.56
CA ARG A 48 -3.71 13.88 -5.79
C ARG A 48 -2.33 13.76 -5.17
N ARG A 49 -2.26 13.33 -3.91
CA ARG A 49 -0.98 13.19 -3.20
C ARG A 49 -0.07 12.15 -3.84
N ALA A 50 -0.64 11.02 -4.26
CA ALA A 50 0.10 9.98 -5.00
C ALA A 50 0.65 10.54 -6.32
N GLY A 51 -0.13 11.34 -7.04
CA GLY A 51 0.30 12.02 -8.26
C GLY A 51 1.47 12.99 -8.02
N GLU A 52 1.38 13.81 -6.98
CA GLU A 52 2.46 14.72 -6.57
C GLU A 52 3.75 13.98 -6.22
N LEU A 53 3.68 12.93 -5.40
CA LEU A 53 4.83 12.10 -5.05
C LEU A 53 5.48 11.50 -6.30
N ARG A 54 4.66 10.87 -7.16
CA ARG A 54 5.14 10.24 -8.40
C ARG A 54 5.79 11.26 -9.33
N GLY A 55 5.19 12.44 -9.48
CA GLY A 55 5.75 13.54 -10.27
C GLY A 55 7.08 14.04 -9.70
N ALA A 56 7.18 14.21 -8.38
CA ALA A 56 8.40 14.64 -7.71
C ALA A 56 9.55 13.61 -7.82
N PHE A 57 9.25 12.31 -7.82
CA PHE A 57 10.25 11.28 -8.13
C PHE A 57 10.64 11.29 -9.61
N ALA A 58 9.67 11.39 -10.53
CA ALA A 58 9.92 11.42 -11.97
C ALA A 58 10.80 12.62 -12.37
N ALA A 59 10.58 13.80 -11.79
CA ALA A 59 11.40 14.99 -12.01
C ALA A 59 12.88 14.80 -11.60
N ARG A 60 13.16 13.81 -10.73
CA ARG A 60 14.52 13.42 -10.30
C ARG A 60 15.05 12.19 -11.06
N GLY A 61 14.36 11.73 -12.10
CA GLY A 61 14.72 10.53 -12.85
C GLY A 61 14.46 9.21 -12.10
N ILE A 62 13.70 9.25 -10.99
CA ILE A 62 13.38 8.06 -10.19
C ILE A 62 11.98 7.57 -10.61
N LYS A 63 11.91 6.33 -11.12
CA LYS A 63 10.64 5.70 -11.49
C LYS A 63 9.98 5.11 -10.24
N ARG A 64 8.70 5.45 -10.02
CA ARG A 64 7.82 4.83 -9.02
C ARG A 64 6.54 4.35 -9.68
N SER A 65 6.00 3.22 -9.24
CA SER A 65 4.71 2.73 -9.75
C SER A 65 3.56 3.61 -9.25
N GLN A 66 2.42 3.57 -9.95
CA GLN A 66 1.22 4.27 -9.47
C GLN A 66 0.68 3.62 -8.19
N ALA A 67 0.70 2.29 -8.11
CA ALA A 67 0.22 1.52 -6.96
C ALA A 67 0.99 1.87 -5.68
N ASP A 68 2.33 1.85 -5.72
CA ASP A 68 3.16 2.19 -4.57
C ASP A 68 2.90 3.63 -4.10
N MET A 69 2.74 4.57 -5.03
CA MET A 69 2.49 5.96 -4.66
C MET A 69 1.09 6.15 -4.07
N MET A 70 0.09 5.37 -4.50
CA MET A 70 -1.23 5.36 -3.84
C MET A 70 -1.14 4.76 -2.43
N ILE A 71 -0.40 3.66 -2.24
CA ILE A 71 -0.18 3.06 -0.91
C ILE A 71 0.57 4.05 0.01
N ALA A 72 1.62 4.70 -0.49
CA ALA A 72 2.38 5.71 0.24
C ALA A 72 1.51 6.90 0.63
N ALA A 73 0.69 7.42 -0.30
CA ALA A 73 -0.21 8.53 -0.04
C ALA A 73 -1.30 8.17 0.98
N THR A 74 -1.85 6.96 0.91
CA THR A 74 -2.77 6.43 1.93
C THR A 74 -2.11 6.46 3.31
N ALA A 75 -0.87 5.93 3.43
CA ALA A 75 -0.14 5.95 4.69
C ALA A 75 0.14 7.39 5.19
N GLN A 76 0.49 8.33 4.30
CA GLN A 76 0.69 9.74 4.67
C GLN A 76 -0.57 10.39 5.23
N ILE A 77 -1.69 10.28 4.51
CA ILE A 77 -2.94 10.97 4.86
C ILE A 77 -3.53 10.44 6.16
N HIS A 78 -3.36 9.15 6.43
CA HIS A 78 -3.84 8.52 7.66
C HIS A 78 -2.79 8.48 8.77
N ALA A 79 -1.62 9.10 8.58
CA ALA A 79 -0.51 9.12 9.54
C ALA A 79 -0.10 7.72 10.04
N LEU A 80 0.02 6.76 9.11
CA LEU A 80 0.33 5.36 9.39
C LEU A 80 1.81 5.04 9.12
N THR A 81 2.32 4.02 9.80
CA THR A 81 3.56 3.33 9.42
C THR A 81 3.25 2.28 8.35
N LEU A 82 4.00 2.29 7.25
CA LEU A 82 3.87 1.28 6.21
C LEU A 82 4.70 0.03 6.58
N ALA A 83 4.04 -1.11 6.73
CA ALA A 83 4.70 -2.40 6.88
C ALA A 83 4.97 -3.02 5.50
N THR A 84 6.24 -3.16 5.10
CA THR A 84 6.60 -3.70 3.77
C THR A 84 7.99 -4.32 3.75
N ARG A 85 8.20 -5.33 2.90
CA ARG A 85 9.53 -5.86 2.58
C ARG A 85 10.26 -5.00 1.53
N ASN A 86 9.53 -4.22 0.73
CA ASN A 86 10.07 -3.45 -0.40
C ASN A 86 10.42 -2.01 0.02
N GLU A 87 11.26 -1.85 1.03
CA GLU A 87 11.56 -0.54 1.64
C GLU A 87 12.05 0.49 0.61
N ASP A 88 12.84 0.06 -0.37
CA ASP A 88 13.40 0.92 -1.39
C ASP A 88 12.35 1.56 -2.30
N ASP A 89 11.18 0.94 -2.48
CA ASP A 89 10.06 1.50 -3.26
C ASP A 89 9.41 2.71 -2.57
N PHE A 90 9.52 2.76 -1.24
CA PHE A 90 8.92 3.79 -0.40
C PHE A 90 9.94 4.79 0.13
N ARG A 91 11.24 4.55 -0.09
CA ARG A 91 12.32 5.47 0.28
C ARG A 91 12.07 6.87 -0.29
N GLY A 92 12.11 7.87 0.59
CA GLY A 92 11.88 9.27 0.25
C GLY A 92 10.42 9.67 0.07
N CYS A 93 9.45 8.79 0.35
CA CYS A 93 8.03 9.14 0.29
C CYS A 93 7.57 9.99 1.48
N GLY A 94 8.36 10.10 2.55
CA GLY A 94 7.99 10.86 3.76
C GLY A 94 6.94 10.12 4.60
N ILE A 95 7.10 8.81 4.76
CA ILE A 95 6.32 7.95 5.66
C ILE A 95 7.27 7.11 6.51
N PRO A 96 6.89 6.76 7.75
CA PRO A 96 7.57 5.70 8.48
C PRO A 96 7.40 4.38 7.73
N VAL A 97 8.50 3.64 7.58
CA VAL A 97 8.51 2.31 6.98
C VAL A 97 9.05 1.33 8.01
N LEU A 98 8.34 0.22 8.19
CA LEU A 98 8.75 -0.91 9.01
C LEU A 98 8.86 -2.13 8.10
N ASN A 99 10.01 -2.79 8.10
CA ASN A 99 10.14 -4.09 7.47
C ASN A 99 9.97 -5.20 8.51
N PRO A 100 8.81 -5.91 8.53
CA PRO A 100 8.53 -6.94 9.52
C PRO A 100 9.35 -8.22 9.30
N PHE A 101 10.17 -8.27 8.26
CA PHE A 101 11.06 -9.38 7.95
C PHE A 101 12.53 -9.06 8.21
N SER A 102 12.85 -7.82 8.59
CA SER A 102 14.18 -7.47 9.03
C SER A 102 14.47 -8.07 10.42
N PRO A 103 15.74 -8.44 10.72
CA PRO A 103 16.13 -9.00 12.02
C PRO A 103 15.82 -8.10 13.22
#